data_AF-A0A939TGE7-F1
#
_entry.id   AF-A0A939TGE7-F1
#
_cell.length_a   1.000
_cell.length_b   1.000
_cell.length_c   1.000
_cell.angle_alpha   90.00
_cell.angle_beta   90.00
_cell.angle_gamma   90.00
#
_symmetry.space_group_name_H-M   'P 1'
#
loop_
_entity.id
_entity.type
_entity.pdbx_description
1 polymer ?
#
loop_
_entity_poly.entity_id
_entity_poly.type
_entity_poly.pdbx_seq_one_letter_code
_entity_poly.pdbx_strand_id
1 'polypeptide(L)'
;MDHHRSRRPNSQPVPPWGRAVALVLLLFLAMAGGVQAQAGLWDRIERSAGEAAFPEMVARYGGVAPLPEEHQAWLNAIFERVAAQSSRTGAIEYSLTVLNTDLVNAFALPGGFVFLTRGLLDLTGWDPDQLANVLGHEVAHIDRYHYRNRIVRQLGIAVFIGVFFREATETQVVQQLVNLAADLIDKGWSRDDEYEADRVGQEFAAQAGFDPEGLPRFLERLLEEERRHQGPQVAEVLRTHPLTERRIEVTRERLPQLQAVYQRNRAQVAAPPRIGVDEAAARYLDPLGRYTFPLPDDWRAGRSTTSASTTVLRSRDGRIFFIHVTPQPAGGRDLEGLAGELLASYQDVVPGFELVQGPTPSRLGDEPALYFEYRYVDEDGRRLREGSFLALKETTVYLFQYADAPERFETTAGDFFRAAEAFTYR
;
A
#
# COMPACT_ATOMS: atom_id res chain seq x y z
N MET A 1 55.85 15.73 72.90
CA MET A 1 55.61 16.35 71.59
C MET A 1 54.62 15.46 70.85
N ASP A 2 53.42 16.00 70.63
CA ASP A 2 52.21 15.29 70.22
C ASP A 2 52.29 14.66 68.83
N HIS A 3 51.88 13.40 68.72
CA HIS A 3 51.52 12.77 67.45
C HIS A 3 50.00 12.89 67.22
N HIS A 4 49.60 13.86 66.40
CA HIS A 4 48.26 13.94 65.83
C HIS A 4 47.95 12.70 64.99
N ARG A 5 47.06 11.82 65.48
CA ARG A 5 46.37 10.83 64.64
C ARG A 5 45.12 11.47 64.03
N SER A 6 45.10 11.57 62.70
CA SER A 6 43.94 11.99 61.93
C SER A 6 42.80 10.96 62.05
N ARG A 7 41.63 11.43 62.49
CA ARG A 7 40.38 10.66 62.41
C ARG A 7 39.87 10.75 60.97
N ARG A 8 39.83 9.62 60.25
CA ARG A 8 39.07 9.53 58.99
C ARG A 8 37.57 9.61 59.30
N PRO A 9 36.77 10.33 58.50
CA PRO A 9 35.32 10.37 58.70
C PRO A 9 34.72 8.99 58.40
N ASN A 10 33.89 8.54 59.33
CA ASN A 10 33.16 7.29 59.26
C ASN A 10 32.04 7.42 58.22
N SER A 11 32.27 6.98 56.99
CA SER A 11 31.22 6.87 55.98
C SER A 11 30.31 5.69 56.35
N GLN A 12 29.17 5.97 56.99
CA GLN A 12 28.19 4.92 57.22
C GLN A 12 27.70 4.35 55.87
N PRO A 13 27.54 3.01 55.74
CA PRO A 13 27.00 2.41 54.54
C PRO A 13 25.57 2.88 54.33
N VAL A 14 25.29 3.42 53.14
CA VAL A 14 23.95 3.85 52.75
C VAL A 14 23.03 2.62 52.83
N PRO A 15 21.89 2.69 53.54
CA PRO A 15 20.95 1.58 53.62
C PRO A 15 20.51 1.13 52.22
N PRO A 16 20.25 -0.17 51.99
CA PRO A 16 19.89 -0.68 50.65
C PRO A 16 18.64 -0.01 50.07
N TRP A 17 17.70 0.44 50.92
CA TRP A 17 16.53 1.22 50.50
C TRP A 17 16.88 2.67 50.10
N GLY A 18 17.97 3.25 50.61
CA GLY A 18 18.43 4.59 50.24
C GLY A 18 18.89 4.65 48.78
N ARG A 19 19.44 3.55 48.24
CA ARG A 19 19.74 3.42 46.80
C ARG A 19 18.48 3.31 45.96
N ALA A 20 17.48 2.55 46.40
CA ALA A 20 16.21 2.42 45.70
C ALA A 20 15.42 3.75 45.68
N VAL A 21 15.39 4.47 46.80
CA VAL A 21 14.77 5.80 46.90
C VAL A 21 15.52 6.84 46.08
N ALA A 22 16.85 6.80 46.07
CA ALA A 22 17.65 7.65 45.19
C ALA A 22 17.44 7.34 43.71
N LEU A 23 17.30 6.06 43.34
CA LEU A 23 16.96 5.64 41.97
C LEU A 23 15.57 6.11 41.55
N VAL A 24 14.57 5.99 42.42
CA VAL A 24 13.21 6.47 42.16
C VAL A 24 13.18 7.99 42.05
N LEU A 25 13.89 8.72 42.92
CA LEU A 25 14.03 10.18 42.85
C LEU A 25 14.82 10.64 41.61
N LEU A 26 15.86 9.90 41.21
CA LEU A 26 16.61 10.16 39.98
C LEU A 26 15.80 9.83 38.74
N LEU A 27 14.98 8.77 38.76
CA LEU A 27 13.97 8.50 37.73
C LEU A 27 12.92 9.60 37.68
N PHE A 28 12.48 10.11 38.83
CA PHE A 28 11.54 11.23 38.90
C PHE A 28 12.17 12.53 38.37
N LEU A 29 13.45 12.78 38.65
CA LEU A 29 14.22 13.92 38.15
C LEU A 29 14.61 13.78 36.66
N ALA A 30 14.84 12.56 36.19
CA ALA A 30 15.01 12.21 34.78
C ALA A 30 13.70 12.34 33.99
N MET A 31 12.57 12.04 34.64
CA MET A 31 11.20 12.31 34.19
C MET A 31 10.83 13.79 34.28
N ALA A 32 11.54 14.57 35.12
CA ALA A 32 11.45 16.03 35.17
C ALA A 32 12.42 16.74 34.20
N GLY A 33 13.35 16.01 33.58
CA GLY A 33 14.08 16.48 32.41
C GLY A 33 13.06 16.77 31.32
N GLY A 34 12.98 18.03 30.87
CA GLY A 34 11.85 18.55 30.10
C GLY A 34 11.40 17.59 29.00
N VAL A 35 10.08 17.43 28.87
CA VAL A 35 9.37 16.51 27.95
C VAL A 35 10.03 16.35 26.57
N GLN A 36 10.63 17.43 26.04
CA GLN A 36 11.38 17.44 24.78
C GLN A 36 12.68 16.62 24.78
N ALA A 37 13.47 16.63 25.86
CA ALA A 37 14.69 15.84 25.97
C ALA A 37 14.41 14.33 26.03
N GLN A 38 13.28 13.95 26.63
CA GLN A 38 12.81 12.57 26.65
C GLN A 38 12.26 12.11 25.30
N ALA A 39 11.49 12.97 24.61
CA ALA A 39 10.98 12.67 23.27
C ALA A 39 12.13 12.36 22.30
N GLY A 40 13.15 13.23 22.24
CA GLY A 40 14.29 13.00 21.36
C GLY A 40 15.14 11.77 21.71
N LEU A 41 15.12 11.28 22.95
CA LEU A 41 15.77 10.00 23.30
C LEU A 41 14.97 8.81 22.75
N TRP A 42 13.65 8.82 22.91
CA TRP A 42 12.79 7.75 22.39
C TRP A 42 12.84 7.65 20.88
N ASP A 43 12.82 8.79 20.18
CA ASP A 43 12.93 8.81 18.72
C ASP A 43 14.24 8.16 18.25
N ARG A 44 15.36 8.38 18.96
CA ARG A 44 16.65 7.72 18.67
C ARG A 44 16.61 6.22 18.94
N ILE A 45 16.01 5.79 20.06
CA ILE A 45 15.88 4.36 20.39
C ILE A 45 15.04 3.65 19.33
N GLU A 46 13.90 4.23 18.95
CA GLU A 46 13.05 3.70 17.89
C GLU A 46 13.81 3.61 16.58
N ARG A 47 14.53 4.67 16.18
CA ARG A 47 15.34 4.67 14.96
C ARG A 47 16.40 3.58 14.97
N SER A 48 17.20 3.47 16.05
CA SER A 48 18.23 2.44 16.14
C SER A 48 17.66 1.02 16.12
N ALA A 49 16.48 0.79 16.72
CA ALA A 49 15.80 -0.49 16.66
C ALA A 49 15.36 -0.83 15.22
N GLY A 50 14.78 0.15 14.51
CA GLY A 50 14.39 0.01 13.11
C GLY A 50 15.57 -0.24 12.18
N GLU A 51 16.63 0.56 12.28
CA GLU A 51 17.85 0.43 11.47
C GLU A 51 18.50 -0.95 11.64
N ALA A 52 18.49 -1.48 12.86
CA ALA A 52 19.13 -2.75 13.15
C ALA A 52 18.30 -3.97 12.67
N ALA A 53 16.97 -3.85 12.61
CA ALA A 53 16.08 -4.89 12.09
C ALA A 53 15.85 -4.81 10.56
N PHE A 54 16.10 -3.66 9.95
CA PHE A 54 15.84 -3.42 8.53
C PHE A 54 16.50 -4.48 7.59
N PRO A 55 17.80 -4.82 7.72
CA PRO A 55 18.43 -5.76 6.79
C PRO A 55 17.85 -7.17 6.89
N GLU A 56 17.47 -7.59 8.09
CA GLU A 56 16.85 -8.90 8.33
C GLU A 56 15.47 -8.96 7.67
N MET A 57 14.66 -7.91 7.81
CA MET A 57 13.34 -7.86 7.19
C MET A 57 13.42 -7.84 5.66
N VAL A 58 14.35 -7.07 5.10
CA VAL A 58 14.60 -7.10 3.64
C VAL A 58 14.99 -8.52 3.19
N ALA A 59 15.89 -9.19 3.91
CA ALA A 59 16.29 -10.56 3.57
C ALA A 59 15.14 -11.58 3.70
N ARG A 60 14.32 -11.47 4.75
CA ARG A 60 13.20 -12.37 5.05
C ARG A 60 12.15 -12.38 3.94
N TYR A 61 11.92 -11.24 3.30
CA TYR A 61 10.88 -11.06 2.27
C TYR A 61 11.43 -10.99 0.83
N GLY A 62 12.57 -11.65 0.57
CA GLY A 62 13.08 -11.84 -0.78
C GLY A 62 13.89 -10.67 -1.35
N GLY A 63 14.25 -9.69 -0.53
CA GLY A 63 15.00 -8.50 -0.93
C GLY A 63 14.10 -7.33 -1.35
N VAL A 64 14.72 -6.24 -1.80
CA VAL A 64 14.01 -5.09 -2.37
C VAL A 64 13.47 -5.47 -3.76
N ALA A 65 12.21 -5.16 -4.03
CA ALA A 65 11.58 -5.41 -5.32
C ALA A 65 12.25 -4.58 -6.43
N PRO A 66 12.62 -5.20 -7.57
CA PRO A 66 13.18 -4.47 -8.71
C PRO A 66 12.05 -3.79 -9.51
N LEU A 67 11.48 -2.72 -8.96
CA LEU A 67 10.47 -1.93 -9.64
C LEU A 67 11.10 -0.94 -10.64
N PRO A 68 10.44 -0.65 -11.77
CA PRO A 68 10.77 0.51 -12.60
C PRO A 68 10.81 1.80 -11.77
N GLU A 69 11.71 2.73 -12.14
CA GLU A 69 11.93 3.98 -11.41
C GLU A 69 10.63 4.79 -11.29
N GLU A 70 9.81 4.80 -12.34
CA GLU A 70 8.51 5.46 -12.37
C GLU A 70 7.51 4.87 -11.36
N HIS A 71 7.53 3.56 -11.12
CA HIS A 71 6.65 2.92 -10.14
C HIS A 71 7.11 3.21 -8.71
N GLN A 72 8.42 3.20 -8.48
CA GLN A 72 8.98 3.57 -7.18
C GLN A 72 8.70 5.04 -6.86
N ALA A 73 8.89 5.94 -7.82
CA ALA A 73 8.58 7.37 -7.66
C ALA A 73 7.07 7.59 -7.40
N TRP A 74 6.20 6.86 -8.09
CA TRP A 74 4.76 6.89 -7.86
C TRP A 74 4.38 6.46 -6.43
N LEU A 75 4.91 5.33 -5.96
CA LEU A 75 4.67 4.83 -4.61
C LEU A 75 5.19 5.81 -3.55
N ASN A 76 6.40 6.34 -3.74
CA ASN A 76 6.98 7.33 -2.84
C ASN A 76 6.13 8.60 -2.80
N ALA A 77 5.62 9.09 -3.92
CA ALA A 77 4.74 10.26 -3.96
C ALA A 77 3.43 10.04 -3.18
N ILE A 78 2.85 8.83 -3.22
CA ILE A 78 1.70 8.48 -2.37
C ILE A 78 2.11 8.48 -0.90
N PHE A 79 3.17 7.75 -0.57
CA PHE A 79 3.64 7.57 0.79
C PHE A 79 4.01 8.89 1.47
N GLU A 80 4.78 9.74 0.80
CA GLU A 80 5.24 11.03 1.33
C GLU A 80 4.06 11.95 1.67
N ARG A 81 3.02 11.98 0.84
CA ARG A 81 1.81 12.79 1.11
C ARG A 81 1.09 12.34 2.37
N VAL A 82 0.98 11.02 2.54
CA VAL A 82 0.32 10.41 3.71
C VAL A 82 1.19 10.58 4.96
N ALA A 83 2.48 10.28 4.87
CA ALA A 83 3.44 10.42 5.96
C ALA A 83 3.57 11.89 6.43
N ALA A 84 3.41 12.87 5.54
CA ALA A 84 3.39 14.29 5.89
C ALA A 84 2.20 14.71 6.76
N GLN A 85 1.15 13.88 6.88
CA GLN A 85 0.03 14.15 7.79
C GLN A 85 0.32 13.69 9.23
N SER A 86 1.40 12.92 9.45
CA SER A 86 1.82 12.48 10.77
C SER A 86 2.13 13.68 11.68
N SER A 87 1.75 13.59 12.95
CA SER A 87 2.13 14.60 13.95
C SER A 87 3.60 14.52 14.33
N ARG A 88 4.27 13.41 13.97
CA ARG A 88 5.70 13.15 14.21
C ARG A 88 6.59 13.58 13.04
N THR A 89 6.04 14.17 11.97
CA THR A 89 6.85 14.72 10.88
C THR A 89 7.84 15.76 11.40
N GLY A 90 9.12 15.61 11.05
CA GLY A 90 10.22 16.44 11.55
C GLY A 90 10.94 15.88 12.78
N ALA A 91 10.30 14.98 13.53
CA ALA A 91 10.95 14.17 14.58
C ALA A 91 11.37 12.79 14.06
N ILE A 92 10.55 12.21 13.18
CA ILE A 92 10.80 10.92 12.52
C ILE A 92 10.96 11.13 11.02
N GLU A 93 11.94 10.43 10.45
CA GLU A 93 12.17 10.35 9.01
C GLU A 93 11.52 9.07 8.49
N TYR A 94 10.50 9.22 7.65
CA TYR A 94 9.76 8.08 7.10
C TYR A 94 10.39 7.61 5.79
N SER A 95 10.46 6.30 5.58
CA SER A 95 10.93 5.68 4.34
C SER A 95 10.01 4.54 3.93
N LEU A 96 9.84 4.35 2.62
CA LEU A 96 9.09 3.23 2.06
C LEU A 96 10.04 2.27 1.34
N THR A 97 9.93 0.98 1.64
CA THR A 97 10.65 -0.09 0.93
C THR A 97 9.66 -1.12 0.39
N VAL A 98 9.72 -1.40 -0.91
CA VAL A 98 8.93 -2.47 -1.53
C VAL A 98 9.71 -3.78 -1.48
N LEU A 99 9.09 -4.83 -0.96
CA LEU A 99 9.69 -6.14 -0.74
C LEU A 99 9.29 -7.13 -1.83
N ASN A 100 10.26 -7.94 -2.26
CA ASN A 100 10.15 -8.85 -3.40
C ASN A 100 9.50 -10.19 -3.05
N THR A 101 8.24 -10.16 -2.61
CA THR A 101 7.46 -11.35 -2.27
C THR A 101 6.02 -11.23 -2.77
N ASP A 102 5.42 -12.37 -3.11
CA ASP A 102 4.01 -12.55 -3.45
C ASP A 102 3.10 -12.65 -2.21
N LEU A 103 3.67 -12.76 -1.00
CA LEU A 103 2.91 -12.60 0.22
C LEU A 103 2.28 -11.21 0.27
N VAL A 104 1.02 -11.13 0.68
CA VAL A 104 0.31 -9.88 0.91
C VAL A 104 0.70 -9.37 2.29
N ASN A 105 1.44 -8.27 2.36
CA ASN A 105 1.76 -7.61 3.62
C ASN A 105 2.12 -6.13 3.45
N ALA A 106 1.84 -5.35 4.48
CA ALA A 106 2.44 -4.06 4.77
C ALA A 106 2.73 -4.02 6.27
N PHE A 107 3.84 -3.42 6.67
CA PHE A 107 4.17 -3.27 8.07
C PHE A 107 5.18 -2.14 8.25
N ALA A 108 5.24 -1.57 9.44
CA ALA A 108 6.31 -0.68 9.83
C ALA A 108 7.29 -1.32 10.84
N LEU A 109 8.51 -0.77 10.88
CA LEU A 109 9.42 -0.87 12.00
C LEU A 109 9.40 0.45 12.80
N PRO A 110 9.79 0.41 14.09
CA PRO A 110 10.02 1.64 14.85
C PRO A 110 10.97 2.58 14.10
N GLY A 111 10.77 3.89 14.24
CA GLY A 111 11.69 4.89 13.69
C GLY A 111 11.45 5.31 12.24
N GLY A 112 10.34 4.87 11.62
CA GLY A 112 9.89 5.43 10.33
C GLY A 112 10.08 4.53 9.12
N PHE A 113 10.56 3.30 9.26
CA PHE A 113 10.74 2.39 8.13
C PHE A 113 9.43 1.64 7.84
N VAL A 114 8.83 1.89 6.69
CA VAL A 114 7.58 1.28 6.26
C VAL A 114 7.87 0.35 5.09
N PHE A 115 7.23 -0.81 5.11
CA PHE A 115 7.39 -1.86 4.11
C PHE A 115 6.07 -2.19 3.45
N LEU A 116 6.15 -2.55 2.18
CA LEU A 116 5.04 -2.95 1.33
C LEU A 116 5.48 -4.12 0.47
N THR A 117 4.68 -5.16 0.26
CA THR A 117 5.06 -6.28 -0.60
C THR A 117 4.51 -6.14 -2.02
N ARG A 118 5.13 -6.82 -3.01
CA ARG A 118 4.54 -6.96 -4.35
C ARG A 118 3.15 -7.62 -4.30
N GLY A 119 2.98 -8.64 -3.45
CA GLY A 119 1.67 -9.27 -3.24
C GLY A 119 0.57 -8.27 -2.82
N LEU A 120 0.89 -7.28 -1.96
CA LEU A 120 -0.09 -6.25 -1.59
C LEU A 120 -0.39 -5.28 -2.73
N LEU A 121 0.60 -4.92 -3.54
CA LEU A 121 0.39 -4.12 -4.75
C LEU A 121 -0.55 -4.85 -5.73
N ASP A 122 -0.35 -6.15 -5.92
CA ASP A 122 -1.19 -6.96 -6.79
C ASP A 122 -2.62 -7.12 -6.25
N LEU A 123 -2.78 -7.33 -4.93
CA LEU A 123 -4.09 -7.43 -4.27
C LEU A 123 -4.90 -6.13 -4.35
N THR A 124 -4.24 -5.00 -4.10
CA THR A 124 -4.88 -3.68 -4.24
C THR A 124 -5.17 -3.34 -5.70
N GLY A 125 -4.58 -4.08 -6.63
CA GLY A 125 -4.63 -3.80 -8.05
C GLY A 125 -3.97 -2.47 -8.36
N TRP A 126 -2.91 -2.11 -7.63
CA TRP A 126 -2.20 -0.83 -7.75
C TRP A 126 -3.12 0.41 -7.62
N ASP A 127 -4.18 0.29 -6.81
CA ASP A 127 -5.14 1.37 -6.55
C ASP A 127 -4.54 2.39 -5.56
N PRO A 128 -4.31 3.66 -5.96
CA PRO A 128 -3.68 4.66 -5.11
C PRO A 128 -4.46 4.95 -3.83
N ASP A 129 -5.80 4.88 -3.87
CA ASP A 129 -6.62 5.18 -2.69
C ASP A 129 -6.49 4.05 -1.65
N GLN A 130 -6.47 2.78 -2.08
CA GLN A 130 -6.23 1.67 -1.16
C GLN A 130 -4.81 1.72 -0.59
N LEU A 131 -3.80 1.94 -1.42
CA LEU A 131 -2.41 2.02 -0.98
C LEU A 131 -2.18 3.18 -0.01
N ALA A 132 -2.74 4.36 -0.27
CA ALA A 132 -2.64 5.49 0.65
C ALA A 132 -3.25 5.20 2.02
N ASN A 133 -4.38 4.48 2.06
CA ASN A 133 -5.02 4.11 3.32
C ASN A 133 -4.22 3.03 4.09
N VAL A 134 -3.71 1.99 3.41
CA VAL A 134 -2.84 0.97 4.03
C VAL A 134 -1.55 1.59 4.54
N LEU A 135 -0.89 2.45 3.76
CA LEU A 135 0.31 3.16 4.19
C LEU A 135 0.01 4.13 5.33
N GLY A 136 -1.17 4.78 5.32
CA GLY A 136 -1.63 5.64 6.40
C GLY A 136 -1.84 4.89 7.70
N HIS A 137 -2.34 3.66 7.62
CA HIS A 137 -2.46 2.74 8.76
C HIS A 137 -1.09 2.41 9.37
N GLU A 138 -0.09 2.08 8.55
CA GLU A 138 1.28 1.83 9.04
C GLU A 138 1.92 3.08 9.67
N VAL A 139 1.74 4.24 9.03
CA VAL A 139 2.20 5.52 9.60
C VAL A 139 1.49 5.81 10.92
N ALA A 140 0.21 5.46 11.06
CA ALA A 140 -0.55 5.63 12.28
C ALA A 140 -0.02 4.76 13.43
N HIS A 141 0.44 3.53 13.18
CA HIS A 141 1.12 2.73 14.22
C HIS A 141 2.37 3.43 14.77
N ILE A 142 3.12 4.13 13.93
CA ILE A 142 4.30 4.91 14.33
C ILE A 142 3.87 6.20 15.05
N ASP A 143 2.92 6.95 14.50
CA ASP A 143 2.40 8.22 15.03
C ASP A 143 1.80 8.06 16.43
N ARG A 144 1.05 6.97 16.65
CA ARG A 144 0.35 6.64 17.91
C ARG A 144 1.21 5.89 18.91
N TYR A 145 2.51 5.76 18.63
CA TYR A 145 3.49 5.15 19.53
C TYR A 145 3.19 3.68 19.89
N HIS A 146 2.49 2.94 19.02
CA HIS A 146 2.17 1.53 19.27
C HIS A 146 3.46 0.69 19.44
N TYR A 147 4.50 0.96 18.66
CA TYR A 147 5.83 0.37 18.81
C TYR A 147 6.46 0.67 20.17
N ARG A 148 6.56 1.95 20.56
CA ARG A 148 7.08 2.34 21.88
C ARG A 148 6.34 1.64 23.00
N ASN A 149 5.02 1.64 22.96
CA ASN A 149 4.18 1.03 23.99
C ASN A 149 4.45 -0.47 24.10
N ARG A 150 4.65 -1.15 22.96
CA ARG A 150 4.98 -2.58 22.93
C ARG A 150 6.40 -2.85 23.44
N ILE A 151 7.38 -2.03 23.06
CA ILE A 151 8.75 -2.11 23.58
C ILE A 151 8.75 -1.98 25.11
N VAL A 152 8.05 -0.98 25.64
CA VAL A 152 7.92 -0.74 27.08
C VAL A 152 7.22 -1.91 27.78
N ARG A 153 6.16 -2.47 27.19
CA ARG A 153 5.45 -3.64 27.74
C ARG A 153 6.34 -4.89 27.79
N GLN A 154 7.19 -5.11 26.79
CA GLN A 154 7.97 -6.34 26.65
C GLN A 154 9.30 -6.32 27.41
N LEU A 155 10.02 -5.20 27.38
CA LEU A 155 11.30 -5.04 28.07
C LEU A 155 11.16 -4.52 29.51
N GLY A 156 9.99 -3.98 29.84
CA GLY A 156 9.76 -3.25 31.09
C GLY A 156 10.60 -1.97 31.19
N ILE A 157 10.50 -1.28 32.33
CA ILE A 157 11.31 -0.07 32.62
C ILE A 157 12.81 -0.41 32.80
N ALA A 158 13.16 -1.69 32.98
CA ALA A 158 14.52 -2.12 33.30
C ALA A 158 15.55 -1.78 32.19
N VAL A 159 15.17 -1.87 30.92
CA VAL A 159 16.04 -1.44 29.82
C VAL A 159 16.24 0.08 29.83
N PHE A 160 15.22 0.83 30.23
CA PHE A 160 15.34 2.28 30.40
C PHE A 160 16.34 2.64 31.50
N ILE A 161 16.38 1.88 32.60
CA ILE A 161 17.38 2.04 33.68
C ILE A 161 18.79 1.76 33.12
N GLY A 162 18.99 0.65 32.41
CA GLY A 162 20.30 0.30 31.85
C GLY A 162 20.86 1.33 30.86
N VAL A 163 20.01 1.87 29.98
CA VAL A 163 20.37 2.92 29.00
C VAL A 163 20.60 4.26 29.70
N PHE A 164 19.71 4.66 30.62
CA PHE A 164 19.77 5.96 31.28
C PHE A 164 20.97 6.08 32.23
N PHE A 165 21.34 5.00 32.92
CA PHE A 165 22.50 4.97 33.81
C PHE A 165 23.83 4.60 33.10
N ARG A 166 23.82 4.43 31.76
CA ARG A 166 24.98 3.99 30.96
C ARG A 166 25.63 2.68 31.48
N GLU A 167 24.85 1.85 32.14
CA GLU A 167 25.31 0.56 32.68
C GLU A 167 25.32 -0.53 31.60
N ALA A 168 24.52 -0.36 30.54
CA ALA A 168 24.56 -1.20 29.35
C ALA A 168 25.47 -0.58 28.28
N THR A 169 26.28 -1.40 27.61
CA THR A 169 26.97 -0.95 26.40
C THR A 169 25.96 -0.74 25.29
N GLU A 170 26.18 0.26 24.44
CA GLU A 170 25.33 0.60 23.29
C GLU A 170 25.03 -0.65 22.44
N THR A 171 26.01 -1.54 22.28
CA THR A 171 25.90 -2.82 21.58
C THR A 171 24.93 -3.81 22.22
N GLN A 172 24.89 -3.93 23.55
CA GLN A 172 23.98 -4.86 24.24
C GLN A 172 22.52 -4.42 24.13
N VAL A 173 22.29 -3.11 24.20
CA VAL A 173 20.96 -2.51 24.03
C VAL A 173 20.49 -2.70 22.59
N VAL A 174 21.35 -2.43 21.61
CA VAL A 174 21.05 -2.62 20.19
C VAL A 174 20.70 -4.09 19.88
N GLN A 175 21.47 -5.07 20.39
CA GLN A 175 21.19 -6.49 20.12
C GLN A 175 19.84 -6.96 20.72
N GLN A 176 19.47 -6.46 21.90
CA GLN A 176 18.15 -6.74 22.48
C GLN A 176 17.02 -6.07 21.70
N LEU A 177 17.26 -4.86 21.18
CA LEU A 177 16.30 -4.14 20.34
C LEU A 177 16.10 -4.80 18.97
N VAL A 178 17.15 -5.40 18.38
CA VAL A 178 17.05 -6.19 17.13
C VAL A 178 16.09 -7.36 17.30
N ASN A 179 16.38 -8.23 18.29
CA ASN A 179 15.55 -9.41 18.55
C ASN A 179 14.11 -9.04 18.90
N LEU A 180 13.93 -7.91 19.59
CA LEU A 180 12.61 -7.38 19.88
C LEU A 180 11.90 -6.91 18.62
N ALA A 181 12.55 -6.11 17.77
CA ALA A 181 11.94 -5.57 16.56
C ALA A 181 11.47 -6.67 15.58
N ALA A 182 12.22 -7.76 15.45
CA ALA A 182 11.77 -8.95 14.69
C ALA A 182 10.51 -9.59 15.32
N ASP A 183 10.47 -9.71 16.65
CA ASP A 183 9.31 -10.22 17.40
C ASP A 183 8.12 -9.23 17.45
N LEU A 184 8.35 -7.94 17.20
CA LEU A 184 7.29 -6.93 17.06
C LEU A 184 6.48 -7.17 15.80
N ILE A 185 7.11 -7.59 14.71
CA ILE A 185 6.43 -7.93 13.46
C ILE A 185 5.69 -9.27 13.61
N ASP A 186 6.29 -10.23 14.33
CA ASP A 186 5.75 -11.59 14.35
C ASP A 186 4.51 -11.81 15.24
N LYS A 187 4.15 -10.84 16.08
CA LYS A 187 2.88 -10.90 16.83
C LYS A 187 1.96 -9.78 16.39
N GLY A 188 0.70 -10.12 16.13
CA GLY A 188 -0.28 -9.14 15.70
C GLY A 188 -0.53 -8.04 16.73
N TRP A 189 -1.04 -6.92 16.26
CA TRP A 189 -1.44 -5.80 17.11
C TRP A 189 -2.69 -6.11 17.93
N SER A 190 -2.89 -5.35 19.01
CA SER A 190 -4.13 -5.45 19.78
C SER A 190 -5.29 -4.84 18.97
N ARG A 191 -6.52 -5.25 19.27
CA ARG A 191 -7.71 -4.71 18.57
C ARG A 191 -7.82 -3.20 18.74
N ASP A 192 -7.48 -2.67 19.91
CA ASP A 192 -7.53 -1.22 20.18
C ASP A 192 -6.48 -0.46 19.35
N ASP A 193 -5.27 -1.02 19.22
CA ASP A 193 -4.22 -0.44 18.38
C ASP A 193 -4.65 -0.44 16.89
N GLU A 194 -5.27 -1.54 16.41
CA GLU A 194 -5.79 -1.62 15.03
C GLU A 194 -6.93 -0.63 14.78
N TYR A 195 -7.90 -0.48 15.71
CA TYR A 195 -8.97 0.50 15.55
C TYR A 195 -8.45 1.94 15.58
N GLU A 196 -7.45 2.24 16.39
CA GLU A 196 -6.81 3.55 16.38
C GLU A 196 -6.04 3.80 15.08
N ALA A 197 -5.29 2.80 14.61
CA ALA A 197 -4.54 2.87 13.36
C ALA A 197 -5.47 3.02 12.14
N ASP A 198 -6.57 2.26 12.06
CA ASP A 198 -7.60 2.39 11.02
C ASP A 198 -8.15 3.82 10.98
N ARG A 199 -8.54 4.32 12.16
CA ARG A 199 -9.13 5.65 12.32
C ARG A 199 -8.17 6.75 11.86
N VAL A 200 -6.94 6.73 12.35
CA VAL A 200 -5.94 7.77 12.08
C VAL A 200 -5.41 7.63 10.65
N GLY A 201 -5.26 6.40 10.15
CA GLY A 201 -4.86 6.12 8.76
C GLY A 201 -5.85 6.67 7.74
N GLN A 202 -7.17 6.49 7.95
CA GLN A 202 -8.18 7.11 7.08
C GLN A 202 -8.17 8.64 7.17
N GLU A 203 -7.90 9.20 8.35
CA GLU A 203 -7.74 10.66 8.53
C GLU A 203 -6.55 11.17 7.71
N PHE A 204 -5.40 10.49 7.78
CA PHE A 204 -4.21 10.82 6.98
C PHE A 204 -4.47 10.68 5.48
N ALA A 205 -5.12 9.61 5.02
CA ALA A 205 -5.45 9.43 3.61
C ALA A 205 -6.35 10.56 3.08
N ALA A 206 -7.44 10.87 3.81
CA ALA A 206 -8.35 11.96 3.44
C ALA A 206 -7.68 13.33 3.46
N GLN A 207 -6.82 13.60 4.45
CA GLN A 207 -6.03 14.83 4.53
C GLN A 207 -5.02 14.96 3.38
N ALA A 208 -4.38 13.85 3.03
CA ALA A 208 -3.46 13.72 1.90
C ALA A 208 -4.17 13.76 0.54
N GLY A 209 -5.50 13.81 0.49
CA GLY A 209 -6.29 13.91 -0.74
C GLY A 209 -6.57 12.59 -1.45
N PHE A 210 -6.49 11.47 -0.73
CA PHE A 210 -6.88 10.12 -1.17
C PHE A 210 -8.24 9.74 -0.59
N ASP A 211 -9.01 8.94 -1.33
CA ASP A 211 -10.37 8.56 -0.94
C ASP A 211 -10.33 7.64 0.30
N PRO A 212 -10.94 8.04 1.44
CA PRO A 212 -10.94 7.23 2.67
C PRO A 212 -11.73 5.93 2.55
N GLU A 213 -12.53 5.76 1.49
CA GLU A 213 -13.17 4.49 1.14
C GLU A 213 -12.16 3.44 0.65
N GLY A 214 -10.91 3.83 0.37
CA GLY A 214 -9.82 2.90 0.10
C GLY A 214 -9.63 1.85 1.20
N LEU A 215 -9.69 2.22 2.48
CA LEU A 215 -9.48 1.27 3.59
C LEU A 215 -10.56 0.16 3.65
N PRO A 216 -11.88 0.47 3.75
CA PRO A 216 -12.88 -0.58 3.80
C PRO A 216 -12.86 -1.47 2.54
N ARG A 217 -12.60 -0.91 1.35
CA ARG A 217 -12.44 -1.72 0.13
C ARG A 217 -11.26 -2.69 0.21
N PHE A 218 -10.13 -2.25 0.76
CA PHE A 218 -8.98 -3.13 0.96
C PHE A 218 -9.28 -4.24 1.97
N LEU A 219 -9.89 -3.90 3.12
CA LEU A 219 -10.27 -4.87 4.15
C LEU A 219 -11.28 -5.90 3.64
N GLU A 220 -12.25 -5.48 2.80
CA GLU A 220 -13.21 -6.36 2.14
C GLU A 220 -12.53 -7.31 1.14
N ARG A 221 -11.60 -6.80 0.33
CA ARG A 221 -10.81 -7.64 -0.56
C ARG A 221 -9.98 -8.66 0.22
N LEU A 222 -9.39 -8.24 1.33
CA LEU A 222 -8.62 -9.14 2.18
C LEU A 222 -9.50 -10.25 2.79
N LEU A 223 -10.70 -9.90 3.26
CA LEU A 223 -11.69 -10.86 3.77
C LEU A 223 -12.16 -11.83 2.67
N GLU A 224 -12.37 -11.32 1.47
CA GLU A 224 -12.78 -12.12 0.33
C GLU A 224 -11.68 -13.10 -0.10
N GLU A 225 -10.44 -12.63 -0.16
CA GLU A 225 -9.29 -13.48 -0.45
C GLU A 225 -9.04 -14.52 0.64
N GLU A 226 -9.21 -14.19 1.92
CA GLU A 226 -9.17 -15.17 3.02
C GLU A 226 -10.21 -16.28 2.83
N ARG A 227 -11.43 -15.91 2.40
CA ARG A 227 -12.53 -16.86 2.17
C ARG A 227 -12.31 -17.73 0.93
N ARG A 228 -11.80 -17.16 -0.16
CA ARG A 228 -11.55 -17.85 -1.45
C ARG A 228 -10.31 -18.73 -1.38
N HIS A 229 -9.24 -18.16 -0.84
CA HIS A 229 -7.92 -18.76 -0.77
C HIS A 229 -7.56 -18.90 0.71
N GLN A 230 -7.85 -20.06 1.29
CA GLN A 230 -7.23 -20.49 2.57
C GLN A 230 -5.70 -20.71 2.43
N GLY A 231 -5.06 -19.95 1.53
CA GLY A 231 -3.67 -20.06 1.13
C GLY A 231 -2.77 -19.12 1.94
N PRO A 232 -1.46 -19.36 1.92
CA PRO A 232 -0.49 -18.63 2.73
C PRO A 232 -0.33 -17.15 2.35
N GLN A 233 -0.80 -16.73 1.17
CA GLN A 233 -0.55 -15.40 0.61
C GLN A 233 -1.12 -14.27 1.48
N VAL A 234 -2.36 -14.40 1.97
CA VAL A 234 -2.98 -13.38 2.84
C VAL A 234 -2.82 -13.66 4.33
N ALA A 235 -2.35 -14.87 4.70
CA ALA A 235 -2.17 -15.26 6.09
C ALA A 235 -1.20 -14.35 6.84
N GLU A 236 -0.22 -13.78 6.14
CA GLU A 236 0.81 -12.95 6.75
C GLU A 236 0.25 -11.61 7.24
N VAL A 237 -0.46 -10.85 6.39
CA VAL A 237 -1.12 -9.60 6.82
C VAL A 237 -2.18 -9.85 7.89
N LEU A 238 -2.90 -10.97 7.85
CA LEU A 238 -3.91 -11.31 8.87
C LEU A 238 -3.29 -11.67 10.23
N ARG A 239 -2.07 -12.20 10.22
CA ARG A 239 -1.29 -12.53 11.42
C ARG A 239 -0.76 -11.27 12.10
N THR A 240 -0.28 -10.29 11.31
CA THR A 240 0.26 -9.03 11.81
C THR A 240 -0.85 -8.01 12.14
N HIS A 241 -1.93 -8.01 11.36
CA HIS A 241 -3.09 -7.14 11.49
C HIS A 241 -4.38 -7.97 11.52
N PRO A 242 -4.82 -8.43 12.71
CA PRO A 242 -6.04 -9.22 12.83
C PRO A 242 -7.25 -8.51 12.20
N LEU A 243 -7.83 -9.15 11.18
CA LEU A 243 -9.03 -8.66 10.50
C LEU A 243 -10.29 -9.04 11.28
N THR A 244 -11.24 -8.13 11.34
CA THR A 244 -12.60 -8.42 11.84
C THR A 244 -13.62 -7.71 10.98
N GLU A 245 -14.80 -8.29 10.80
CA GLU A 245 -15.92 -7.62 10.12
C GLU A 245 -16.22 -6.25 10.77
N ARG A 246 -16.00 -6.13 12.09
CA ARG A 246 -16.17 -4.87 12.83
C ARG A 246 -15.23 -3.75 12.37
N ARG A 247 -14.01 -4.06 11.91
CA ARG A 247 -13.11 -3.02 11.34
C ARG A 247 -13.69 -2.45 10.05
N ILE A 248 -14.27 -3.30 9.19
CA ILE A 248 -14.95 -2.85 7.96
C ILE A 248 -16.14 -1.95 8.31
N GLU A 249 -16.96 -2.36 9.29
CA GLU A 249 -18.09 -1.54 9.75
C GLU A 249 -17.64 -0.16 10.26
N VAL A 250 -16.68 -0.13 11.19
CA VAL A 250 -16.20 1.12 11.81
C VAL A 250 -15.55 2.05 10.79
N THR A 251 -14.77 1.51 9.84
CA THR A 251 -14.15 2.31 8.79
C THR A 251 -15.19 2.89 7.81
N ARG A 252 -16.30 2.18 7.56
CA ARG A 252 -17.44 2.66 6.77
C ARG A 252 -18.26 3.74 7.51
N GLU A 253 -18.51 3.58 8.81
CA GLU A 253 -19.26 4.56 9.63
C GLU A 253 -18.64 5.97 9.62
N ARG A 254 -17.32 6.06 9.38
CA ARG A 254 -16.54 7.30 9.36
C ARG A 254 -16.50 8.00 7.99
N LEU A 255 -16.93 7.32 6.92
CA LEU A 255 -16.83 7.84 5.56
C LEU A 255 -17.55 9.18 5.36
N PRO A 256 -18.78 9.41 5.89
CA PRO A 256 -19.47 10.68 5.66
C PRO A 256 -18.66 11.90 6.12
N GLN A 257 -17.98 11.81 7.27
CA GLN A 257 -17.16 12.90 7.81
C GLN A 257 -15.87 13.06 7.02
N LEU A 258 -15.22 11.94 6.67
CA LEU A 258 -13.94 11.95 5.96
C LEU A 258 -14.08 12.33 4.49
N GLN A 259 -15.19 11.99 3.83
CA GLN A 259 -15.47 12.38 2.45
C GLN A 259 -15.47 13.91 2.31
N ALA A 260 -16.00 14.66 3.28
CA ALA A 260 -15.95 16.12 3.24
C ALA A 260 -14.51 16.67 3.30
N VAL A 261 -13.62 16.03 4.07
CA VAL A 261 -12.20 16.37 4.17
C VAL A 261 -11.48 16.03 2.86
N TYR A 262 -11.70 14.82 2.35
CA TYR A 262 -11.16 14.35 1.09
C TYR A 262 -11.53 15.28 -0.07
N GLN A 263 -12.80 15.60 -0.27
CA GLN A 263 -13.24 16.45 -1.38
C GLN A 263 -12.62 17.86 -1.32
N ARG A 264 -12.46 18.41 -0.10
CA ARG A 264 -11.81 19.71 0.11
C ARG A 264 -10.34 19.67 -0.30
N ASN A 265 -9.61 18.65 0.14
CA ASN A 265 -8.16 18.56 -0.06
C ASN A 265 -7.79 18.07 -1.46
N ARG A 266 -8.56 17.15 -2.04
CA ARG A 266 -8.39 16.68 -3.42
C ARG A 266 -8.40 17.82 -4.43
N ALA A 267 -9.17 18.89 -4.18
CA ALA A 267 -9.22 20.06 -5.05
C ALA A 267 -7.97 20.96 -4.94
N GLN A 268 -7.22 20.85 -3.85
CA GLN A 268 -6.07 21.73 -3.52
C GLN A 268 -4.73 21.05 -3.77
N VAL A 269 -4.68 19.72 -3.71
CA VAL A 269 -3.46 18.95 -3.95
C VAL A 269 -3.44 18.49 -5.41
N ALA A 270 -2.28 18.60 -6.06
CA ALA A 270 -2.08 18.02 -7.38
C ALA A 270 -2.50 16.55 -7.37
N ALA A 271 -3.15 16.10 -8.44
CA ALA A 271 -3.43 14.68 -8.59
C ALA A 271 -2.10 13.92 -8.44
N PRO A 272 -2.05 12.83 -7.66
CA PRO A 272 -0.84 12.03 -7.60
C PRO A 272 -0.47 11.60 -9.03
N PRO A 273 0.83 11.36 -9.31
CA PRO A 273 1.21 10.66 -10.53
C PRO A 273 0.35 9.39 -10.63
N ARG A 274 0.07 8.95 -11.84
CA ARG A 274 -0.79 7.79 -12.05
C ARG A 274 0.09 6.66 -12.45
N ILE A 275 -0.04 5.53 -11.75
CA ILE A 275 0.77 4.40 -12.12
C ILE A 275 0.46 4.00 -13.55
N GLY A 276 1.54 3.85 -14.31
CA GLY A 276 1.44 3.48 -15.69
C GLY A 276 0.89 4.57 -16.60
N VAL A 277 0.74 5.83 -16.18
CA VAL A 277 0.40 6.90 -17.11
C VAL A 277 1.56 7.88 -17.19
N ASP A 278 2.24 7.89 -18.32
CA ASP A 278 3.15 8.94 -18.69
C ASP A 278 2.34 10.07 -19.34
N GLU A 279 1.96 11.07 -18.54
CA GLU A 279 1.21 12.24 -19.03
C GLU A 279 2.03 13.07 -20.02
N ALA A 280 3.35 13.10 -19.90
CA ALA A 280 4.22 13.87 -20.80
C ALA A 280 4.34 13.21 -22.18
N ALA A 281 4.41 11.87 -22.22
CA ALA A 281 4.42 11.10 -23.46
C ALA A 281 3.02 10.70 -23.96
N ALA A 282 1.96 11.10 -23.24
CA ALA A 282 0.58 10.65 -23.47
C ALA A 282 0.49 9.13 -23.67
N ARG A 283 1.09 8.34 -22.77
CA ARG A 283 1.20 6.89 -22.93
C ARG A 283 0.80 6.14 -21.66
N TYR A 284 0.10 5.03 -21.84
CA TYR A 284 -0.07 4.04 -20.80
C TYR A 284 1.10 3.02 -20.83
N LEU A 285 1.71 2.79 -19.68
CA LEU A 285 2.76 1.83 -19.39
C LEU A 285 2.22 0.83 -18.36
N ASP A 286 1.98 -0.42 -18.73
CA ASP A 286 1.41 -1.35 -17.76
C ASP A 286 2.34 -1.56 -16.53
N PRO A 287 1.82 -1.42 -15.29
CA PRO A 287 2.62 -1.56 -14.08
C PRO A 287 3.38 -2.89 -13.94
N LEU A 288 2.87 -3.95 -14.56
CA LEU A 288 3.48 -5.27 -14.56
C LEU A 288 4.42 -5.48 -15.76
N GLY A 289 4.65 -4.43 -16.55
CA GLY A 289 5.51 -4.46 -17.71
C GLY A 289 4.98 -5.33 -18.85
N ARG A 290 3.67 -5.61 -18.92
CA ARG A 290 3.08 -6.51 -19.93
C ARG A 290 2.90 -5.85 -21.29
N TYR A 291 2.58 -4.57 -21.31
CA TYR A 291 2.30 -3.83 -22.55
C TYR A 291 2.32 -2.32 -22.35
N THR A 292 2.26 -1.58 -23.45
CA THR A 292 2.12 -0.12 -23.47
C THR A 292 1.30 0.33 -24.68
N PHE A 293 0.61 1.47 -24.59
CA PHE A 293 -0.12 2.06 -25.72
C PHE A 293 -0.32 3.58 -25.54
N PRO A 294 -0.45 4.38 -26.60
CA PRO A 294 -0.72 5.82 -26.46
C PRO A 294 -2.15 6.06 -25.98
N LEU A 295 -2.31 7.03 -25.09
CA LEU A 295 -3.59 7.53 -24.63
C LEU A 295 -4.07 8.65 -25.58
N PRO A 296 -5.38 8.88 -25.70
CA PRO A 296 -5.91 10.04 -26.44
C PRO A 296 -5.31 11.36 -25.93
N ASP A 297 -5.09 12.34 -26.81
CA ASP A 297 -4.49 13.64 -26.44
C ASP A 297 -5.32 14.41 -25.40
N ASP A 298 -6.63 14.21 -25.42
CA ASP A 298 -7.58 14.81 -24.48
C ASP A 298 -7.85 13.91 -23.26
N TRP A 299 -7.11 12.80 -23.10
CA TRP A 299 -7.36 11.82 -22.05
C TRP A 299 -7.16 12.44 -20.67
N ARG A 300 -8.27 12.58 -19.96
CA ARG A 300 -8.26 13.03 -18.56
C ARG A 300 -8.28 11.82 -17.67
N ALA A 301 -7.12 11.33 -17.27
CA ALA A 301 -7.06 10.12 -16.47
C ALA A 301 -7.91 10.24 -15.18
N GLY A 302 -8.61 9.16 -14.83
CA GLY A 302 -9.60 9.03 -13.75
C GLY A 302 -9.17 8.06 -12.64
N ARG A 303 -9.65 6.82 -12.60
CA ARG A 303 -9.15 5.77 -11.69
C ARG A 303 -8.57 4.64 -12.52
N SER A 304 -7.47 4.05 -12.08
CA SER A 304 -6.87 2.88 -12.71
C SER A 304 -6.72 1.76 -11.70
N THR A 305 -6.90 0.52 -12.17
CA THR A 305 -6.62 -0.69 -11.41
C THR A 305 -5.98 -1.71 -12.32
N THR A 306 -4.91 -2.35 -11.87
CA THR A 306 -4.13 -3.33 -12.61
C THR A 306 -3.90 -4.56 -11.75
N SER A 307 -4.30 -5.73 -12.21
CA SER A 307 -3.97 -7.04 -11.65
C SER A 307 -3.14 -7.86 -12.64
N ALA A 308 -2.72 -9.05 -12.23
CA ALA A 308 -1.97 -9.99 -13.06
C ALA A 308 -2.61 -10.25 -14.44
N SER A 309 -3.96 -10.27 -14.51
CA SER A 309 -4.69 -10.57 -15.74
C SER A 309 -5.50 -9.42 -16.31
N THR A 310 -5.72 -8.34 -15.54
CA THR A 310 -6.71 -7.33 -15.93
C THR A 310 -6.22 -5.93 -15.63
N THR A 311 -6.45 -4.99 -16.54
CA THR A 311 -6.25 -3.57 -16.31
C THR A 311 -7.51 -2.82 -16.71
N VAL A 312 -7.94 -1.91 -15.85
CA VAL A 312 -9.06 -1.01 -16.11
C VAL A 312 -8.56 0.41 -15.94
N LEU A 313 -8.64 1.20 -17.01
CA LEU A 313 -8.36 2.63 -16.97
C LEU A 313 -9.65 3.39 -17.23
N ARG A 314 -10.06 4.23 -16.29
CA ARG A 314 -11.20 5.12 -16.46
C ARG A 314 -10.71 6.54 -16.60
N SER A 315 -11.26 7.29 -17.54
CA SER A 315 -11.07 8.74 -17.60
C SER A 315 -12.10 9.45 -16.70
N ARG A 316 -11.91 10.76 -16.48
CA ARG A 316 -12.85 11.63 -15.77
C ARG A 316 -14.13 11.90 -16.55
N ASP A 317 -14.10 11.82 -17.87
CA ASP A 317 -15.28 11.99 -18.74
C ASP A 317 -16.05 10.67 -18.99
N GLY A 318 -15.61 9.58 -18.36
CA GLY A 318 -16.35 8.31 -18.30
C GLY A 318 -15.93 7.27 -19.33
N ARG A 319 -14.91 7.54 -20.14
CA ARG A 319 -14.29 6.59 -21.06
C ARG A 319 -13.55 5.49 -20.30
N ILE A 320 -13.55 4.26 -20.83
CA ILE A 320 -12.96 3.10 -20.17
C ILE A 320 -12.08 2.34 -21.15
N PHE A 321 -10.83 2.10 -20.79
CA PHE A 321 -10.05 1.00 -21.37
C PHE A 321 -10.13 -0.20 -20.45
N PHE A 322 -10.38 -1.36 -21.05
CA PHE A 322 -10.38 -2.63 -20.38
C PHE A 322 -9.39 -3.54 -21.11
N ILE A 323 -8.37 -4.04 -20.41
CA ILE A 323 -7.36 -4.91 -20.99
C ILE A 323 -7.31 -6.21 -20.20
N HIS A 324 -7.59 -7.33 -20.85
CA HIS A 324 -7.30 -8.64 -20.30
C HIS A 324 -6.04 -9.24 -20.94
N VAL A 325 -5.21 -9.84 -20.09
CA VAL A 325 -4.03 -10.63 -20.47
C VAL A 325 -4.16 -11.97 -19.77
N THR A 326 -4.51 -13.01 -20.52
CA THR A 326 -4.76 -14.35 -19.96
C THR A 326 -4.02 -15.41 -20.75
N PRO A 327 -3.51 -16.48 -20.12
CA PRO A 327 -3.05 -17.65 -20.85
C PRO A 327 -4.15 -18.18 -21.76
N GLN A 328 -3.77 -18.69 -22.92
CA GLN A 328 -4.67 -19.36 -23.83
C GLN A 328 -5.29 -20.61 -23.15
N PRO A 329 -6.57 -20.89 -23.36
CA PRO A 329 -7.20 -22.12 -22.87
C PRO A 329 -6.46 -23.39 -23.31
N ALA A 330 -6.46 -24.40 -22.44
CA ALA A 330 -5.89 -25.70 -22.75
C ALA A 330 -6.56 -26.29 -24.01
N GLY A 331 -5.73 -26.75 -24.96
CA GLY A 331 -6.19 -27.30 -26.24
C GLY A 331 -5.88 -26.42 -27.45
N GLY A 332 -5.43 -25.17 -27.26
CA GLY A 332 -4.90 -24.31 -28.31
C GLY A 332 -5.92 -23.98 -29.41
N ARG A 333 -6.66 -22.87 -29.25
CA ARG A 333 -7.61 -22.39 -30.28
C ARG A 333 -7.03 -21.27 -31.13
N ASP A 334 -7.42 -21.23 -32.40
CA ASP A 334 -7.16 -20.08 -33.25
C ASP A 334 -7.99 -18.86 -32.81
N LEU A 335 -7.70 -17.69 -33.42
CA LEU A 335 -8.33 -16.43 -33.06
C LEU A 335 -9.86 -16.45 -33.25
N GLU A 336 -10.34 -17.08 -34.31
CA GLU A 336 -11.78 -17.18 -34.58
C GLU A 336 -12.48 -18.04 -33.52
N GLY A 337 -11.89 -19.17 -33.14
CA GLY A 337 -12.39 -20.01 -32.05
C GLY A 337 -12.42 -19.28 -30.72
N LEU A 338 -11.37 -18.53 -30.38
CA LEU A 338 -11.32 -17.71 -29.16
C LEU A 338 -12.39 -16.62 -29.17
N ALA A 339 -12.59 -15.92 -30.29
CA ALA A 339 -13.61 -14.89 -30.42
C ALA A 339 -15.02 -15.47 -30.26
N GLY A 340 -15.29 -16.63 -30.87
CA GLY A 340 -16.57 -17.32 -30.76
C GLY A 340 -16.93 -17.71 -29.32
N GLU A 341 -15.98 -18.26 -28.57
CA GLU A 341 -16.18 -18.62 -27.15
C GLU A 341 -16.40 -17.38 -26.27
N LEU A 342 -15.60 -16.32 -26.49
CA LEU A 342 -15.73 -15.08 -25.74
C LEU A 342 -17.10 -14.42 -25.94
N LEU A 343 -17.55 -14.31 -27.20
CA LEU A 343 -18.84 -13.70 -27.52
C LEU A 343 -20.01 -14.52 -26.99
N ALA A 344 -19.92 -15.86 -27.04
CA ALA A 344 -20.92 -16.73 -26.44
C ALA A 344 -21.00 -16.53 -24.92
N SER A 345 -19.85 -16.43 -24.25
CA SER A 345 -19.78 -16.13 -22.82
C SER A 345 -20.42 -14.78 -22.49
N TYR A 346 -20.11 -13.73 -23.27
CA TYR A 346 -20.69 -12.40 -23.06
C TYR A 346 -22.20 -12.36 -23.23
N GLN A 347 -22.74 -13.08 -24.22
CA GLN A 347 -24.18 -13.19 -24.42
C GLN A 347 -24.91 -13.79 -23.21
N ASP A 348 -24.25 -14.67 -22.46
CA ASP A 348 -24.81 -15.32 -21.27
C ASP A 348 -24.67 -14.47 -20.00
N VAL A 349 -23.54 -13.76 -19.83
CA VAL A 349 -23.19 -13.12 -18.55
C VAL A 349 -23.34 -11.60 -18.52
N VAL A 350 -23.29 -10.92 -19.68
CA VAL A 350 -23.28 -9.45 -19.73
C VAL A 350 -24.72 -8.92 -19.88
N PRO A 351 -25.24 -8.16 -18.90
CA PRO A 351 -26.58 -7.62 -18.97
C PRO A 351 -26.79 -6.71 -20.18
N GLY A 352 -27.85 -6.97 -20.95
CA GLY A 352 -28.20 -6.15 -22.11
C GLY A 352 -27.22 -6.27 -23.28
N PHE A 353 -26.46 -7.37 -23.36
CA PHE A 353 -25.55 -7.64 -24.46
C PHE A 353 -26.26 -7.64 -25.82
N GLU A 354 -25.76 -6.83 -26.75
CA GLU A 354 -26.20 -6.76 -28.14
C GLU A 354 -24.97 -6.67 -29.06
N LEU A 355 -24.72 -7.69 -29.88
CA LEU A 355 -23.63 -7.65 -30.87
C LEU A 355 -23.97 -6.64 -31.97
N VAL A 356 -23.10 -5.65 -32.16
CA VAL A 356 -23.24 -4.59 -33.18
C VAL A 356 -22.47 -4.97 -34.44
N GLN A 357 -21.25 -5.47 -34.28
CA GLN A 357 -20.39 -5.92 -35.36
C GLN A 357 -19.70 -7.22 -34.95
N GLY A 358 -19.81 -8.26 -35.78
CA GLY A 358 -19.11 -9.52 -35.57
C GLY A 358 -17.59 -9.42 -35.84
N PRO A 359 -16.81 -10.45 -35.49
CA PRO A 359 -15.37 -10.43 -35.65
C PRO A 359 -14.92 -10.17 -37.10
N THR A 360 -14.08 -9.17 -37.27
CA THR A 360 -13.45 -8.80 -38.55
C THR A 360 -11.93 -8.73 -38.40
N PRO A 361 -11.13 -9.10 -39.43
CA PRO A 361 -9.68 -9.01 -39.37
C PRO A 361 -9.19 -7.59 -39.06
N SER A 362 -8.24 -7.48 -38.13
CA SER A 362 -7.63 -6.23 -37.66
C SER A 362 -6.21 -6.50 -37.14
N ARG A 363 -5.64 -5.56 -36.38
CA ARG A 363 -4.34 -5.68 -35.73
C ARG A 363 -4.36 -5.08 -34.33
N LEU A 364 -3.55 -5.66 -33.45
CA LEU A 364 -3.19 -5.08 -32.15
C LEU A 364 -1.66 -5.04 -32.09
N GLY A 365 -1.09 -3.86 -32.30
CA GLY A 365 0.34 -3.69 -32.51
C GLY A 365 0.87 -4.46 -33.71
N ASP A 366 1.89 -5.28 -33.47
CA ASP A 366 2.53 -6.14 -34.45
C ASP A 366 1.80 -7.49 -34.67
N GLU A 367 0.75 -7.79 -33.91
CA GLU A 367 0.03 -9.06 -34.01
C GLU A 367 -1.26 -8.96 -34.84
N PRO A 368 -1.62 -10.00 -35.62
CA PRO A 368 -2.96 -10.16 -36.17
C PRO A 368 -4.00 -10.19 -35.05
N ALA A 369 -5.13 -9.52 -35.26
CA ALA A 369 -6.22 -9.47 -34.30
C ALA A 369 -7.58 -9.61 -34.98
N LEU A 370 -8.61 -9.87 -34.18
CA LEU A 370 -10.00 -9.70 -34.58
C LEU A 370 -10.59 -8.49 -33.86
N TYR A 371 -11.33 -7.67 -34.60
CA TYR A 371 -12.09 -6.55 -34.06
C TYR A 371 -13.59 -6.86 -34.10
N PHE A 372 -14.30 -6.57 -33.02
CA PHE A 372 -15.75 -6.68 -32.93
C PHE A 372 -16.32 -5.64 -31.97
N GLU A 373 -17.61 -5.37 -32.09
CA GLU A 373 -18.31 -4.36 -31.30
C GLU A 373 -19.63 -4.89 -30.72
N TYR A 374 -19.95 -4.44 -29.52
CA TYR A 374 -21.22 -4.74 -28.87
C TYR A 374 -21.67 -3.61 -27.96
N ARG A 375 -22.92 -3.68 -27.51
CA ARG A 375 -23.50 -2.81 -26.48
C ARG A 375 -23.85 -3.63 -25.25
N TYR A 376 -23.84 -2.97 -24.11
CA TYR A 376 -24.29 -3.55 -22.84
C TYR A 376 -24.76 -2.48 -21.87
N VAL A 377 -25.29 -2.94 -20.73
CA VAL A 377 -25.63 -2.10 -19.58
C VAL A 377 -24.66 -2.44 -18.45
N ASP A 378 -23.94 -1.44 -17.96
CA ASP A 378 -23.02 -1.64 -16.82
C ASP A 378 -23.77 -1.72 -15.48
N GLU A 379 -23.03 -1.99 -14.39
CA GLU A 379 -23.58 -2.13 -13.04
C GLU A 379 -24.30 -0.86 -12.55
N ASP A 380 -23.93 0.32 -13.07
CA ASP A 380 -24.56 1.60 -12.76
C ASP A 380 -25.82 1.86 -13.61
N GLY A 381 -26.21 0.91 -14.46
CA GLY A 381 -27.35 1.05 -15.39
C GLY A 381 -27.06 1.91 -16.61
N ARG A 382 -25.80 2.25 -16.88
CA ARG A 382 -25.40 3.05 -18.05
C ARG A 382 -25.29 2.16 -19.28
N ARG A 383 -25.82 2.64 -20.40
CA ARG A 383 -25.64 1.99 -21.70
C ARG A 383 -24.27 2.37 -22.25
N LEU A 384 -23.50 1.37 -22.62
CA LEU A 384 -22.18 1.53 -23.21
C LEU A 384 -22.13 0.83 -24.57
N ARG A 385 -21.32 1.38 -25.47
CA ARG A 385 -20.85 0.68 -26.68
C ARG A 385 -19.37 0.41 -26.51
N GLU A 386 -18.97 -0.79 -26.85
CA GLU A 386 -17.61 -1.28 -26.64
C GLU A 386 -17.03 -1.87 -27.92
N GLY A 387 -15.80 -1.48 -28.23
CA GLY A 387 -14.99 -2.05 -29.29
C GLY A 387 -13.89 -2.89 -28.68
N SER A 388 -13.64 -4.07 -29.26
CA SER A 388 -12.73 -5.06 -28.70
C SER A 388 -11.75 -5.56 -29.77
N PHE A 389 -10.46 -5.51 -29.46
CA PHE A 389 -9.39 -6.14 -30.23
C PHE A 389 -8.93 -7.39 -29.49
N LEU A 390 -9.10 -8.54 -30.13
CA LEU A 390 -8.64 -9.83 -29.62
C LEU A 390 -7.41 -10.28 -30.41
N ALA A 391 -6.28 -10.45 -29.73
CA ALA A 391 -5.04 -10.96 -30.30
C ALA A 391 -4.51 -12.15 -29.49
N LEU A 392 -3.77 -13.01 -30.16
CA LEU A 392 -3.08 -14.15 -29.57
C LEU A 392 -1.60 -13.99 -29.89
N LYS A 393 -0.80 -13.71 -28.87
CA LYS A 393 0.64 -13.64 -28.98
C LYS A 393 1.24 -14.84 -28.26
N GLU A 394 1.90 -15.71 -29.01
CA GLU A 394 2.39 -17.00 -28.52
C GLU A 394 1.27 -17.82 -27.87
N THR A 395 1.28 -17.95 -26.54
CA THR A 395 0.26 -18.65 -25.74
C THR A 395 -0.55 -17.71 -24.85
N THR A 396 -0.49 -16.40 -25.10
CA THR A 396 -1.17 -15.39 -24.30
C THR A 396 -2.21 -14.66 -25.14
N VAL A 397 -3.44 -14.65 -24.63
CA VAL A 397 -4.57 -13.92 -25.20
C VAL A 397 -4.57 -12.50 -24.65
N TYR A 398 -4.58 -11.53 -25.55
CA TYR A 398 -4.73 -10.11 -25.26
C TYR A 398 -6.09 -9.67 -25.77
N LEU A 399 -6.90 -9.13 -24.86
CA LEU A 399 -8.18 -8.53 -25.20
C LEU A 399 -8.11 -7.07 -24.80
N PHE A 400 -7.89 -6.20 -25.80
CA PHE A 400 -7.79 -4.75 -25.64
C PHE A 400 -9.12 -4.12 -26.03
N GLN A 401 -9.84 -3.59 -25.05
CA GLN A 401 -11.21 -3.13 -25.20
C GLN A 401 -11.32 -1.68 -24.79
N TYR A 402 -12.28 -1.02 -25.40
CA TYR A 402 -12.64 0.34 -25.09
C TYR A 402 -14.15 0.51 -25.05
N ALA A 403 -14.66 1.18 -24.02
CA ALA A 403 -16.07 1.53 -23.88
C ALA A 403 -16.31 3.03 -23.72
N ASP A 404 -17.38 3.52 -24.34
CA ASP A 404 -17.93 4.86 -24.14
C ASP A 404 -19.47 4.87 -24.21
N ALA A 405 -20.03 6.02 -23.88
CA ALA A 405 -21.42 6.34 -24.21
C ALA A 405 -21.66 6.18 -25.72
N PRO A 406 -22.76 5.51 -26.14
CA PRO A 406 -23.06 5.25 -27.55
C PRO A 406 -23.03 6.50 -28.45
N GLU A 407 -23.41 7.66 -27.91
CA GLU A 407 -23.45 8.94 -28.63
C GLU A 407 -22.06 9.52 -28.92
N ARG A 408 -21.05 9.12 -28.15
CA ARG A 408 -19.65 9.56 -28.31
C ARG A 408 -18.78 8.52 -29.00
N PHE A 409 -19.19 7.26 -28.99
CA PHE A 409 -18.37 6.14 -29.45
C PHE A 409 -17.71 6.41 -30.82
N GLU A 410 -18.48 6.83 -31.82
CA GLU A 410 -17.98 7.13 -33.17
C GLU A 410 -16.92 8.24 -33.20
N THR A 411 -17.09 9.27 -32.36
CA THR A 411 -16.13 10.38 -32.28
C THR A 411 -14.82 9.96 -31.63
N THR A 412 -14.87 8.98 -30.73
CA THR A 412 -13.73 8.52 -29.97
C THR A 412 -13.04 7.30 -30.60
N ALA A 413 -13.76 6.51 -31.42
CA ALA A 413 -13.30 5.25 -32.00
C ALA A 413 -11.93 5.36 -32.68
N GLY A 414 -11.71 6.42 -33.45
CA GLY A 414 -10.46 6.66 -34.13
C GLY A 414 -9.25 6.74 -33.20
N ASP A 415 -9.40 7.23 -31.97
CA ASP A 415 -8.32 7.29 -30.99
C ASP A 415 -7.94 5.90 -30.49
N PHE A 416 -8.92 4.99 -30.39
CA PHE A 416 -8.67 3.62 -29.94
C PHE A 416 -8.07 2.74 -31.01
N PHE A 417 -8.46 2.94 -32.27
CA PHE A 417 -7.75 2.31 -33.37
C PHE A 417 -6.28 2.73 -33.40
N ARG A 418 -5.98 4.03 -33.20
CA ARG A 418 -4.58 4.49 -33.06
C ARG A 418 -3.88 3.88 -31.86
N ALA A 419 -4.56 3.76 -30.72
CA ALA A 419 -4.02 3.10 -29.53
C ALA A 419 -3.73 1.61 -29.76
N ALA A 420 -4.64 0.90 -30.44
CA ALA A 420 -4.49 -0.50 -30.79
C ALA A 420 -3.36 -0.71 -31.81
N GLU A 421 -3.26 0.13 -32.84
CA GLU A 421 -2.18 0.06 -33.83
C GLU A 421 -0.80 0.31 -33.21
N ALA A 422 -0.71 1.24 -32.25
CA ALA A 422 0.53 1.58 -31.54
C ALA A 422 0.74 0.78 -30.24
N PHE A 423 -0.09 -0.24 -30.00
CA PHE A 423 0.05 -1.15 -28.87
C PHE A 423 1.37 -1.90 -28.97
N THR A 424 2.08 -2.02 -27.85
CA THR A 424 3.37 -2.71 -27.78
C THR A 424 3.35 -3.72 -26.66
N TYR A 425 3.55 -4.98 -26.99
CA TYR A 425 3.79 -6.07 -26.04
C TYR A 425 5.18 -5.92 -25.42
N ARG A 426 5.32 -6.21 -24.13
CA ARG A 426 6.59 -6.10 -23.41
C ARG A 426 6.99 -7.40 -22.74
#